data_AF-L8DHQ8-F1
#
_entry.id   AF-L8DHQ8-F1
#
_cell.length_a   1.000
_cell.length_b   1.000
_cell.length_c   1.000
_cell.angle_alpha   90.00
_cell.angle_beta   90.00
_cell.angle_gamma   90.00
#
_symmetry.space_group_name_H-M   'P 1'
#
loop_
_entity.id
_entity.type
_entity.pdbx_description
1 polymer ?
#
loop_
_entity_poly.entity_id
_entity_poly.type
_entity_poly.pdbx_seq_one_letter_code
_entity_poly.pdbx_strand_id
1 'polypeptide(L)'
;MAHSRRTAAAHPADKVCASCGRKIEWRKKWEKNWDDVKYCSDACRRHKVSNTDKELEDKIRTLLDARSRDATICPSDVARALSDDGWRELMEPVRRAARRMVDAGEVEITQKGHVVDPSTAKGPIRIRWRR
;
A
#
# COMPACT_ATOMS: atom_id res chain seq x y z
N MET A 1 24.29 16.05 -37.55
CA MET A 1 23.41 16.38 -36.42
C MET A 1 23.60 15.32 -35.36
N ALA A 2 24.34 15.64 -34.29
CA ALA A 2 24.64 14.69 -33.23
C ALA A 2 23.42 14.55 -32.30
N HIS A 3 22.75 13.40 -32.35
CA HIS A 3 21.75 13.05 -31.36
C HIS A 3 22.47 12.88 -30.01
N SER A 4 22.37 13.91 -29.18
CA SER A 4 22.83 13.90 -27.79
C SER A 4 22.19 12.71 -27.08
N ARG A 5 23.01 11.68 -26.81
CA ARG A 5 22.62 10.56 -25.94
C ARG A 5 22.47 11.14 -24.54
N ARG A 6 21.23 11.39 -24.12
CA ARG A 6 20.92 11.67 -22.71
C ARG A 6 21.32 10.44 -21.91
N THR A 7 22.39 10.56 -21.13
CA THR A 7 22.71 9.65 -20.04
C THR A 7 21.52 9.64 -19.10
N ALA A 8 20.85 8.49 -18.95
CA ALA A 8 19.82 8.33 -17.94
C ALA A 8 20.47 8.55 -16.58
N ALA A 9 20.05 9.59 -15.86
CA ALA A 9 20.46 9.80 -14.48
C ALA A 9 20.10 8.55 -13.68
N ALA A 10 21.01 8.12 -12.80
CA ALA A 10 20.78 6.97 -11.93
C ALA A 10 19.43 7.12 -11.21
N HIS A 11 18.49 6.22 -11.47
CA HIS A 11 17.21 6.22 -10.77
C HIS A 11 17.48 5.88 -9.31
N PRO A 12 17.02 6.70 -8.36
CA PRO A 12 17.24 6.38 -6.98
C PRO A 12 16.33 5.22 -6.55
N ALA A 13 16.72 4.54 -5.47
CA ALA A 13 16.05 3.34 -4.98
C ALA A 13 14.54 3.58 -4.76
N ASP A 14 13.74 2.57 -5.07
CA ASP A 14 12.30 2.57 -4.84
C ASP A 14 11.99 2.80 -3.36
N LYS A 15 10.99 3.64 -3.09
CA LYS A 15 10.51 3.93 -1.74
C LYS A 15 9.01 3.74 -1.67
N VAL A 16 8.52 3.43 -0.48
CA VAL A 16 7.09 3.34 -0.20
C VAL A 16 6.67 4.49 0.73
N CYS A 17 5.49 5.05 0.47
CA CYS A 17 4.93 6.13 1.27
C CYS A 17 4.53 5.62 2.65
N ALA A 18 5.14 6.18 3.69
CA ALA A 18 4.89 5.78 5.08
C ALA A 18 3.42 5.96 5.54
N SER A 19 2.63 6.78 4.84
CA SER A 19 1.20 7.00 5.18
C SER A 19 0.25 6.08 4.41
N CYS A 20 0.45 5.91 3.09
CA CYS A 20 -0.51 5.20 2.24
C CYS A 20 -0.02 3.87 1.68
N GLY A 21 1.26 3.52 1.87
CA GLY A 21 1.85 2.28 1.40
C GLY A 21 2.03 2.18 -0.11
N ARG A 22 1.79 3.25 -0.88
CA ARG A 22 2.07 3.26 -2.33
C ARG A 22 3.54 3.55 -2.60
N LYS A 23 4.06 3.01 -3.70
CA LYS A 23 5.37 3.40 -4.26
C LYS A 23 5.42 4.92 -4.47
N ILE A 24 6.54 5.51 -4.07
CA ILE A 24 6.86 6.91 -4.28
C ILE A 24 7.54 7.00 -5.63
N GLU A 25 6.84 7.56 -6.61
CA GLU A 25 7.45 7.88 -7.90
C GLU A 25 8.44 9.03 -7.76
N TRP A 26 9.69 8.82 -8.18
CA TRP A 26 10.71 9.87 -8.15
C TRP A 26 10.29 11.13 -8.91
N ARG A 27 10.67 12.29 -8.38
CA ARG A 27 10.44 13.60 -9.02
C ARG A 27 11.72 14.40 -8.95
N LYS A 28 12.06 15.13 -10.03
CA LYS A 28 13.27 15.96 -10.10
C LYS A 28 13.46 16.91 -8.92
N LYS A 29 12.37 17.46 -8.35
CA LYS A 29 12.42 18.33 -7.17
C LYS A 29 13.00 17.66 -5.91
N TRP A 30 13.09 16.33 -5.89
CA TRP A 30 13.61 15.54 -4.77
C TRP A 30 15.05 15.08 -4.99
N GLU A 31 15.71 15.49 -6.08
CA GLU A 31 17.09 15.11 -6.40
C GLU A 31 18.06 15.36 -5.24
N LYS A 32 17.88 16.46 -4.50
CA LYS A 32 18.80 16.87 -3.42
C LYS A 32 18.48 16.27 -2.05
N ASN A 33 17.31 15.65 -1.88
CA ASN A 33 16.84 15.20 -0.58
C ASN A 33 16.00 13.92 -0.66
N TRP A 34 16.27 13.07 -1.66
CA TRP A 34 15.51 11.84 -1.87
C TRP A 34 15.51 10.96 -0.63
N ASP A 35 16.65 10.89 0.08
CA ASP A 35 16.84 10.11 1.30
C ASP A 35 15.82 10.45 2.39
N ASP A 36 15.45 11.72 2.50
CA ASP A 36 14.47 12.23 3.47
C ASP A 36 13.01 12.12 3.02
N VAL A 37 12.74 11.75 1.76
CA VAL A 37 11.36 11.64 1.24
C VAL A 37 10.67 10.41 1.81
N LYS A 38 9.71 10.65 2.71
CA LYS A 38 8.89 9.61 3.37
C LYS A 38 7.45 9.50 2.84
N TYR A 39 6.96 10.49 2.09
CA TYR A 39 5.55 10.59 1.69
C TYR A 39 5.41 10.94 0.20
N CYS A 40 4.45 10.30 -0.48
CA CYS A 40 4.19 10.54 -1.90
C CYS A 40 3.53 11.91 -2.20
N SER A 41 2.93 12.56 -1.20
CA SER A 41 2.23 13.84 -1.34
C SER A 41 2.12 14.59 -0.02
N ASP A 42 1.83 15.89 -0.08
CA ASP A 42 1.58 16.71 1.12
C ASP A 42 0.32 16.25 1.87
N ALA A 43 -0.69 15.73 1.16
CA ALA A 43 -1.85 15.12 1.79
C ALA A 43 -1.46 13.90 2.65
N CYS A 44 -0.61 13.00 2.14
CA CYS A 44 -0.08 11.87 2.91
C CYS A 44 0.82 12.33 4.08
N ARG A 45 1.62 13.39 3.87
CA ARG A 45 2.45 13.97 4.93
C ARG A 45 1.61 14.54 6.08
N ARG A 46 0.48 15.19 5.77
CA ARG A 46 -0.45 15.75 6.77
C ARG A 46 -1.27 14.64 7.45
N HIS A 47 -1.74 13.67 6.68
CA HIS A 47 -2.60 12.61 7.17
C HIS A 47 -1.86 11.58 8.05
N LYS A 48 -0.60 11.23 7.71
CA LYS A 48 0.23 10.25 8.45
C LYS A 48 -0.47 8.89 8.62
N VAL A 49 -0.13 8.12 9.64
CA VAL A 49 -0.82 6.87 10.01
C VAL A 49 -1.55 7.16 11.31
N SER A 50 -2.86 6.96 11.29
CA SER A 50 -3.76 7.18 12.44
C SER A 50 -3.88 5.95 13.33
N ASN A 51 -4.61 6.04 14.44
CA ASN A 51 -4.94 4.85 15.25
C ASN A 51 -5.89 3.90 14.50
N THR A 52 -6.87 4.44 13.77
CA THR A 52 -7.75 3.66 12.90
C THR A 52 -6.97 2.88 11.84
N ASP A 53 -5.92 3.48 11.26
CA ASP A 53 -5.02 2.80 10.33
C ASP A 53 -4.33 1.57 10.95
N LYS A 54 -3.93 1.64 12.23
CA LYS A 54 -3.29 0.52 12.95
C LYS A 54 -4.31 -0.57 13.29
N GLU A 55 -5.48 -0.17 13.75
CA GLU A 55 -6.58 -1.09 14.01
C GLU A 55 -6.99 -1.88 12.75
N LEU A 56 -6.94 -1.23 11.58
CA LEU A 56 -7.15 -1.88 10.28
C LEU A 56 -6.08 -2.94 9.97
N GLU A 57 -4.81 -2.68 10.28
CA GLU A 57 -3.73 -3.68 10.13
C GLU A 57 -3.96 -4.87 11.06
N ASP A 58 -4.26 -4.61 12.33
CA ASP A 58 -4.54 -5.66 13.31
C ASP A 58 -5.78 -6.48 12.93
N LYS A 59 -6.80 -5.84 12.35
CA LYS A 59 -7.98 -6.54 11.84
C LYS A 59 -7.64 -7.42 10.64
N ILE A 60 -6.77 -6.98 9.73
CA ILE A 60 -6.29 -7.82 8.62
C ILE A 60 -5.59 -9.05 9.17
N ARG A 61 -4.67 -8.90 10.13
CA ARG A 61 -3.98 -10.04 10.78
C ARG A 61 -4.98 -11.01 11.40
N THR A 62 -5.87 -10.50 12.25
CA THR A 62 -6.90 -11.29 12.93
C THR A 62 -7.77 -12.10 11.95
N LEU A 63 -8.22 -11.48 10.85
CA LEU A 63 -9.08 -12.14 9.88
C LEU A 63 -8.33 -13.17 9.04
N LEU A 64 -7.03 -12.98 8.79
CA LEU A 64 -6.21 -13.97 8.10
C LEU A 64 -5.88 -15.15 9.02
N ASP A 65 -5.54 -14.90 10.28
CA ASP A 65 -5.23 -15.94 11.27
C ASP A 65 -6.42 -16.84 11.60
N ALA A 66 -7.64 -16.30 11.56
CA ALA A 66 -8.87 -17.07 11.75
C ALA A 66 -9.21 -17.99 10.56
N ARG A 67 -8.44 -17.97 9.46
CA ARG A 67 -8.70 -18.76 8.26
C ARG A 67 -7.56 -19.75 8.00
N SER A 68 -7.74 -20.64 7.01
CA SER A 68 -6.66 -21.52 6.58
C SER A 68 -5.50 -20.72 5.98
N ARG A 69 -4.28 -21.29 6.00
CA ARG A 69 -3.05 -20.62 5.53
C ARG A 69 -3.14 -20.11 4.07
N ASP A 70 -3.92 -20.78 3.24
CA ASP A 70 -4.12 -20.42 1.83
C ASP A 70 -5.35 -19.55 1.58
N ALA A 71 -6.11 -19.24 2.63
CA ALA A 71 -7.29 -18.40 2.50
C ALA A 71 -6.90 -16.96 2.15
N THR A 72 -7.88 -16.27 1.59
CA THR A 72 -7.75 -14.85 1.27
C THR A 72 -8.93 -14.10 1.89
N ILE A 73 -8.75 -12.82 2.18
CA ILE A 73 -9.82 -11.87 2.53
C ILE A 73 -9.92 -10.79 1.44
N CYS A 74 -11.01 -10.03 1.40
CA CYS A 74 -11.07 -8.79 0.60
C CYS A 74 -11.19 -7.54 1.50
N PRO A 75 -10.99 -6.33 0.95
CA PRO A 75 -11.10 -5.12 1.75
C PRO A 75 -12.45 -4.93 2.46
N SER A 76 -13.54 -5.41 1.86
CA SER A 76 -14.86 -5.33 2.48
C SER A 76 -15.03 -6.27 3.68
N ASP A 77 -14.32 -7.41 3.72
CA ASP A 77 -14.33 -8.29 4.90
C ASP A 77 -13.77 -7.53 6.11
N VAL A 78 -12.66 -6.81 5.92
CA VAL A 78 -12.00 -6.02 6.96
C VAL A 78 -12.86 -4.83 7.40
N ALA A 79 -13.37 -4.06 6.45
CA ALA A 79 -14.16 -2.86 6.78
C ALA A 79 -15.46 -3.20 7.52
N ARG A 80 -16.16 -4.26 7.11
CA ARG A 80 -17.39 -4.70 7.77
C ARG A 80 -17.14 -5.27 9.15
N ALA A 81 -15.93 -5.76 9.43
CA ALA A 81 -15.57 -6.26 10.75
C ALA A 81 -15.19 -5.15 11.75
N LEU A 82 -15.11 -3.89 11.31
CA LEU A 82 -14.83 -2.73 12.16
C LEU A 82 -16.01 -1.78 12.31
N SER A 83 -16.91 -1.74 11.32
CA SER A 83 -18.05 -0.84 11.36
C SER A 83 -19.24 -1.44 10.61
N ASP A 84 -20.40 -1.47 11.27
CA ASP A 84 -21.66 -1.91 10.68
C ASP A 84 -22.19 -0.85 9.69
N ASP A 85 -22.13 0.42 10.10
CA ASP A 85 -22.47 1.59 9.29
C ASP A 85 -21.19 2.25 8.72
N GLY A 86 -21.27 2.86 7.53
CA GLY A 86 -20.13 3.62 6.98
C GLY A 86 -18.91 2.79 6.52
N TRP A 87 -18.97 1.46 6.51
CA TRP A 87 -17.87 0.58 6.09
C TRP A 87 -17.29 0.91 4.69
N ARG A 88 -18.08 1.53 3.82
CA ARG A 88 -17.64 1.97 2.49
C ARG A 88 -16.54 3.03 2.56
N GLU A 89 -16.56 3.90 3.56
CA GLU A 89 -15.55 4.94 3.77
C GLU A 89 -14.21 4.33 4.20
N LEU A 90 -14.24 3.14 4.81
CA LEU A 90 -13.04 2.39 5.19
C LEU A 90 -12.37 1.66 4.02
N MET A 91 -12.95 1.66 2.81
CA MET A 91 -12.35 0.93 1.67
C MET A 91 -10.93 1.38 1.33
N GLU A 92 -10.71 2.69 1.17
CA GLU A 92 -9.37 3.20 0.89
C GLU A 92 -8.43 3.10 2.10
N PRO A 93 -8.87 3.40 3.34
CA PRO A 93 -8.11 3.08 4.55
C PRO A 93 -7.64 1.61 4.63
N VAL A 94 -8.51 0.63 4.37
CA VAL A 94 -8.14 -0.79 4.34
C VAL A 94 -7.08 -1.06 3.27
N ARG A 95 -7.22 -0.49 2.07
CA ARG A 95 -6.22 -0.64 1.01
C ARG A 95 -4.87 -0.04 1.41
N ARG A 96 -4.87 1.09 2.12
CA ARG A 96 -3.65 1.71 2.66
C ARG A 96 -2.98 0.83 3.71
N ALA A 97 -3.74 0.27 4.64
CA ALA A 97 -3.26 -0.70 5.61
C ALA A 97 -2.64 -1.92 4.94
N ALA A 98 -3.38 -2.55 4.02
CA ALA A 98 -2.89 -3.71 3.29
C ALA A 98 -1.61 -3.41 2.50
N ARG A 99 -1.48 -2.21 1.91
CA ARG A 99 -0.25 -1.79 1.23
C ARG A 99 0.95 -1.65 2.17
N ARG A 100 0.75 -1.07 3.36
CA ARG A 100 1.81 -0.98 4.37
C ARG A 100 2.23 -2.36 4.86
N MET A 101 1.28 -3.30 5.00
CA MET A 101 1.59 -4.68 5.35
C MET A 101 2.33 -5.44 4.23
N VAL A 102 2.07 -5.12 2.95
CA VAL A 102 2.87 -5.65 1.82
C VAL A 102 4.31 -5.14 1.91
N ASP A 103 4.50 -3.84 2.18
CA ASP A 103 5.82 -3.22 2.36
C ASP A 103 6.58 -3.81 3.55
N ALA A 104 5.88 -4.10 4.65
CA ALA A 104 6.41 -4.82 5.80
C ALA A 104 6.72 -6.31 5.52
N GLY A 105 6.34 -6.82 4.35
CA GLY A 105 6.58 -8.21 3.95
C GLY A 105 5.66 -9.23 4.61
N GLU A 106 4.58 -8.80 5.25
CA GLU A 106 3.64 -9.66 5.99
C GLU A 106 2.63 -10.33 5.05
N VAL A 107 2.07 -9.57 4.10
CA VAL A 107 0.97 -10.03 3.23
C VAL A 107 1.27 -9.83 1.75
N GLU A 108 0.51 -10.52 0.91
CA GLU A 108 0.45 -10.30 -0.53
C GLU A 108 -0.95 -9.80 -0.94
N ILE A 109 -0.98 -8.91 -1.93
CA ILE A 109 -2.21 -8.51 -2.61
C ILE A 109 -2.27 -9.20 -3.96
N THR A 110 -3.41 -9.84 -4.23
CA THR A 110 -3.65 -10.55 -5.49
C THR A 110 -4.92 -10.07 -6.20
N GLN A 111 -4.94 -10.22 -7.53
CA GLN A 111 -6.12 -10.10 -8.37
C GLN A 111 -6.18 -11.27 -9.33
N LYS A 112 -7.37 -11.89 -9.45
CA LYS A 112 -7.57 -13.09 -10.29
C LYS A 112 -6.55 -14.20 -9.97
N GLY A 113 -6.15 -14.32 -8.70
CA GLY A 113 -5.18 -15.33 -8.23
C GLY A 113 -3.70 -14.95 -8.35
N HIS A 114 -3.37 -13.85 -9.04
CA HIS A 114 -1.98 -13.42 -9.27
C HIS A 114 -1.59 -12.27 -8.34
N VAL A 115 -0.34 -12.29 -7.83
CA VAL A 115 0.23 -11.15 -7.08
C VAL A 115 0.31 -9.94 -8.00
N VAL A 116 -0.12 -8.78 -7.51
CA VAL A 116 -0.14 -7.52 -8.28
C VAL A 116 0.55 -6.39 -7.52
N ASP A 117 1.01 -5.35 -8.24
CA ASP A 117 1.46 -4.12 -7.59
C ASP A 117 0.28 -3.41 -6.91
N PRO A 118 0.27 -3.28 -5.58
CA PRO A 118 -0.87 -2.75 -4.88
C PRO A 118 -1.00 -1.22 -5.03
N SER A 119 0.03 -0.54 -5.56
CA SER A 119 0.01 0.89 -5.86
C SER A 119 -0.85 1.21 -7.08
N THR A 120 -1.00 0.26 -8.00
CA THR A 120 -1.68 0.44 -9.29
C THR A 120 -2.90 -0.46 -9.46
N ALA A 121 -3.07 -1.48 -8.62
CA ALA A 121 -4.23 -2.38 -8.64
C ALA A 121 -5.57 -1.62 -8.53
N LYS A 122 -6.43 -1.81 -9.54
CA LYS A 122 -7.77 -1.22 -9.62
C LYS A 122 -8.85 -2.31 -9.47
N GLY A 123 -9.96 -1.97 -8.83
CA GLY A 123 -11.07 -2.91 -8.65
C GLY A 123 -10.82 -3.95 -7.55
N PRO A 124 -11.58 -5.06 -7.53
CA PRO A 124 -11.52 -6.06 -6.45
C PRO A 124 -10.12 -6.65 -6.28
N ILE A 125 -9.64 -6.66 -5.04
CA ILE A 125 -8.38 -7.26 -4.63
C ILE A 125 -8.62 -8.31 -3.55
N ARG A 126 -7.69 -9.25 -3.42
CA ARG A 126 -7.63 -10.21 -2.32
C ARG A 126 -6.34 -9.99 -1.55
N ILE A 127 -6.38 -10.18 -0.24
CA ILE A 127 -5.25 -10.08 0.69
C ILE A 127 -5.03 -11.47 1.27
N ARG A 128 -3.79 -11.92 1.36
CA ARG A 128 -3.40 -13.20 1.97
C ARG A 128 -2.07 -13.07 2.70
N TRP A 129 -1.79 -13.98 3.64
CA TRP A 129 -0.44 -14.12 4.18
C TRP A 129 0.57 -14.36 3.06
N ARG A 130 1.75 -13.73 3.18
CA ARG A 130 2.85 -13.98 2.25
C ARG A 130 3.27 -15.45 2.34
N ARG A 131 3.50 -16.07 1.18
CA ARG A 131 3.92 -17.47 1.08
C ARG A 131 5.44 -17.60 1.09
#